data_AF-A0A484CX50-F1
#
_entry.id   AF-A0A484CX50-F1
#
_cell.length_a   1.000
_cell.length_b   1.000
_cell.length_c   1.000
_cell.angle_alpha   90.00
_cell.angle_beta   90.00
_cell.angle_gamma   90.00
#
_symmetry.space_group_name_H-M   'P 1'
#
loop_
_entity.id
_entity.type
_entity.pdbx_description
1 polymer ?
#
loop_
_entity_poly.entity_id
_entity_poly.type
_entity_poly.pdbx_seq_one_letter_code
_entity_poly.pdbx_strand_id
1 'polypeptide(L)'
;MGQKTCLLMAAAASLEICRKSLHSVQTEELTQALEHIQICWEVWKTLKASGSSPMDPTDTLLLLYEFEARAKLNDPKVETVLESVLELENVETKVLETIAALAMEPPAHFPLLCKKALRVAFSLHKKQPQADLARCSKCVHSLIKLSLPSGVSEVEAHVLEEVWDYYEEALSIIAAAPDDFPEMETLWLLTRAWNTGILLYSLAQYPEAEKWCGLAMSFIRHLGSLQESYETQMSGLYSEILDRLDKAKKNLIMEE
;
A
#
# COMPACT_ATOMS: atom_id res chain seq x y z
N MET A 1 -29.12 16.45 -16.71
CA MET A 1 -27.97 16.10 -17.58
C MET A 1 -26.98 17.27 -17.73
N GLY A 2 -27.32 18.39 -18.38
CA GLY A 2 -26.36 19.49 -18.61
C GLY A 2 -25.73 20.08 -17.33
N GLN A 3 -26.53 20.36 -16.30
CA GLN A 3 -26.03 20.88 -15.02
C GLN A 3 -25.04 19.92 -14.32
N LYS A 4 -25.33 18.62 -14.33
CA LYS A 4 -24.46 17.56 -13.78
C LYS A 4 -23.07 17.62 -14.41
N THR A 5 -23.02 17.64 -15.75
CA THR A 5 -21.75 17.68 -16.49
C THR A 5 -20.98 18.97 -16.22
N CYS A 6 -21.66 20.12 -16.15
CA CYS A 6 -21.02 21.39 -15.80
C CYS A 6 -20.39 21.37 -14.40
N LEU A 7 -21.09 20.82 -13.40
CA LEU A 7 -20.59 20.73 -12.03
C LEU A 7 -19.40 19.76 -11.92
N LEU A 8 -19.44 18.62 -12.59
CA LEU A 8 -18.30 17.69 -12.66
C LEU A 8 -17.07 18.36 -13.28
N MET A 9 -17.25 19.08 -14.39
CA MET A 9 -16.15 19.81 -15.03
C MET A 9 -15.62 20.94 -14.15
N ALA A 10 -16.49 21.66 -13.42
CA ALA A 10 -16.09 22.71 -12.50
C ALA A 10 -15.27 22.16 -11.33
N ALA A 11 -15.71 21.05 -10.72
CA ALA A 11 -14.95 20.36 -9.68
C ALA A 11 -13.57 19.90 -10.18
N ALA A 12 -13.53 19.26 -11.35
CA ALA A 12 -12.28 18.81 -11.96
C ALA A 12 -11.33 19.99 -12.27
N ALA A 13 -11.87 21.12 -12.74
CA ALA A 13 -11.08 22.31 -13.02
C ALA A 13 -10.48 22.92 -11.75
N SER A 14 -11.26 23.05 -10.67
CA SER A 14 -10.76 23.53 -9.37
C SER A 14 -9.64 22.64 -8.82
N LEU A 15 -9.81 21.31 -8.90
CA LEU A 15 -8.75 20.36 -8.49
C LEU A 15 -7.48 20.51 -9.35
N GLU A 16 -7.63 20.68 -10.66
CA GLU A 16 -6.49 20.85 -11.56
C GLU A 16 -5.76 22.20 -11.35
N ILE A 17 -6.49 23.27 -11.02
CA ILE A 17 -5.90 24.56 -10.64
C ILE A 17 -5.11 24.38 -9.33
N CYS A 18 -5.67 23.68 -8.35
CA CYS A 18 -4.99 23.38 -7.08
C CYS A 18 -3.66 22.64 -7.28
N ARG A 19 -3.59 21.69 -8.24
CA ARG A 19 -2.33 20.97 -8.55
C ARG A 19 -1.24 21.87 -9.12
N LYS A 20 -1.61 22.99 -9.73
CA LYS A 20 -0.68 23.95 -10.37
C LYS A 20 -0.38 25.16 -9.49
N SER A 21 -1.14 25.39 -8.43
CA SER A 21 -1.00 26.56 -7.58
C SER A 21 0.02 26.36 -6.45
N LEU A 22 0.59 27.46 -5.95
CA LEU A 22 1.41 27.48 -4.75
C LEU A 22 0.56 27.09 -3.52
N HIS A 23 1.16 26.37 -2.56
CA HIS A 23 0.49 25.82 -1.38
C HIS A 23 -0.44 26.79 -0.63
N SER A 24 -0.14 28.09 -0.60
CA SER A 24 -0.93 29.09 0.12
C SER A 24 -2.31 29.38 -0.48
N VAL A 25 -2.56 29.03 -1.75
CA VAL A 25 -3.82 29.30 -2.48
C VAL A 25 -4.69 28.03 -2.62
N GLN A 26 -4.17 26.87 -2.17
CA GLN A 26 -4.83 25.58 -2.39
C GLN A 26 -6.13 25.42 -1.60
N THR A 27 -6.23 26.00 -0.40
CA THR A 27 -7.39 25.80 0.49
C THR A 27 -8.70 26.32 -0.09
N GLU A 28 -8.70 27.50 -0.72
CA GLU A 28 -9.91 28.12 -1.28
C GLU A 28 -10.43 27.31 -2.48
N GLU A 29 -9.55 26.94 -3.40
CA GLU A 29 -9.87 26.12 -4.57
C GLU A 29 -10.39 24.73 -4.19
N LEU A 30 -9.80 24.10 -3.17
CA LEU A 30 -10.27 22.79 -2.68
C LEU A 30 -11.65 22.91 -2.00
N THR A 31 -11.90 24.00 -1.28
CA THR A 31 -13.21 24.25 -0.67
C THR A 31 -14.27 24.47 -1.76
N GLN A 32 -13.94 25.26 -2.79
CA GLN A 32 -14.83 25.46 -3.93
C GLN A 32 -15.08 24.16 -4.71
N ALA A 33 -14.06 23.31 -4.88
CA ALA A 33 -14.23 21.99 -5.47
C ALA A 33 -15.26 21.15 -4.67
N LEU A 34 -15.17 21.15 -3.34
CA LEU A 34 -16.14 20.46 -2.48
C LEU A 34 -17.56 20.99 -2.61
N GLU A 35 -17.75 22.30 -2.77
CA GLU A 35 -19.07 22.89 -3.03
C GLU A 35 -19.65 22.39 -4.35
N HIS A 36 -18.86 22.41 -5.43
CA HIS A 36 -19.28 21.89 -6.73
C HIS A 36 -19.65 20.40 -6.66
N ILE A 37 -18.85 19.60 -5.94
CA ILE A 37 -19.09 18.16 -5.73
C ILE A 37 -20.39 17.94 -4.97
N GLN A 38 -20.64 18.69 -3.90
CA GLN A 38 -21.84 18.56 -3.08
C GLN A 38 -23.12 18.88 -3.88
N ILE A 39 -23.11 19.98 -4.64
CA ILE A 39 -24.24 20.33 -5.51
C ILE A 39 -24.41 19.25 -6.59
N CYS A 40 -23.32 18.71 -7.12
CA CYS A 40 -23.38 17.65 -8.11
C CYS A 40 -24.00 16.37 -7.53
N TRP A 41 -23.71 16.01 -6.28
CA TRP A 41 -24.34 14.89 -5.59
C TRP A 41 -25.86 15.04 -5.50
N GLU A 42 -26.35 16.23 -5.16
CA GLU A 42 -27.79 16.51 -5.07
C GLU A 42 -28.48 16.37 -6.43
N VAL A 43 -27.89 16.97 -7.47
CA VAL A 43 -28.37 16.85 -8.86
C VAL A 43 -28.31 15.39 -9.32
N TRP A 44 -27.27 14.65 -8.95
CA TRP A 44 -27.12 13.27 -9.37
C TRP A 44 -28.12 12.34 -8.68
N LYS A 45 -28.37 12.54 -7.39
CA LYS A 45 -29.37 11.76 -6.62
C LYS A 45 -30.78 11.93 -7.18
N THR A 46 -31.15 13.16 -7.58
CA THR A 46 -32.45 13.42 -8.22
C THR A 46 -32.55 12.77 -9.59
N LEU A 47 -31.47 12.79 -10.39
CA LEU A 47 -31.41 12.11 -11.68
C LEU A 47 -31.51 10.59 -11.57
N LYS A 48 -30.83 9.98 -10.58
CA LYS A 48 -30.93 8.54 -10.29
C LYS A 48 -32.36 8.12 -9.97
N ALA A 49 -33.07 8.90 -9.14
CA ALA A 49 -34.47 8.63 -8.80
C ALA A 49 -35.41 8.68 -10.02
N SER A 50 -35.05 9.45 -11.06
CA SER A 50 -35.80 9.54 -12.32
C SER A 50 -35.47 8.47 -13.37
N GLY A 51 -34.56 7.54 -13.06
CA GLY A 51 -34.09 6.50 -13.97
C GLY A 51 -32.79 6.91 -14.67
N SER A 52 -31.65 6.54 -14.08
CA SER A 52 -30.32 6.72 -14.68
C SER A 52 -29.78 5.42 -15.29
N SER A 53 -28.83 5.55 -16.20
CA SER A 53 -28.06 4.39 -16.68
C SER A 53 -27.27 3.75 -15.53
N PRO A 54 -27.26 2.41 -15.41
CA PRO A 54 -26.47 1.70 -14.39
C PRO A 54 -24.95 1.78 -14.62
N MET A 55 -24.49 2.24 -15.79
CA MET A 55 -23.07 2.32 -16.16
C MET A 55 -22.49 3.75 -16.13
N ASP A 56 -23.18 4.70 -15.48
CA ASP A 56 -22.71 6.09 -15.43
C ASP A 56 -21.56 6.23 -14.40
N PRO A 57 -20.35 6.67 -14.80
CA PRO A 57 -19.18 6.77 -13.92
C PRO A 57 -19.26 7.92 -12.91
N THR A 58 -20.37 8.67 -12.86
CA THR A 58 -20.53 9.86 -12.02
C THR A 58 -20.26 9.57 -10.55
N ASP A 59 -20.74 8.44 -9.99
CA ASP A 59 -20.49 8.12 -8.57
C ASP A 59 -19.00 7.99 -8.29
N THR A 60 -18.31 7.19 -9.10
CA THR A 60 -16.87 6.96 -8.99
C THR A 60 -16.09 8.25 -9.13
N LEU A 61 -16.42 9.10 -10.10
CA LEU A 61 -15.76 10.39 -10.31
C LEU A 61 -15.98 11.34 -9.14
N LEU A 62 -17.22 11.45 -8.64
CA LEU A 62 -17.52 12.28 -7.48
C LEU A 62 -16.74 11.79 -6.27
N LEU A 63 -16.73 10.50 -5.97
CA LEU A 63 -15.98 9.93 -4.86
C LEU A 63 -14.47 10.17 -4.97
N LEU A 64 -13.88 10.05 -6.16
CA LEU A 64 -12.46 10.33 -6.40
C LEU A 64 -12.12 11.81 -6.16
N TYR A 65 -12.92 12.72 -6.72
CA TYR A 65 -12.73 14.17 -6.54
C TYR A 65 -12.93 14.57 -5.08
N GLU A 66 -13.93 13.96 -4.45
CA GLU A 66 -14.28 14.19 -3.06
C GLU A 66 -13.18 13.74 -2.10
N PHE A 67 -12.59 12.57 -2.38
CA PHE A 67 -11.45 12.04 -1.64
C PHE A 67 -10.22 12.93 -1.80
N GLU A 68 -9.86 13.31 -3.03
CA GLU A 68 -8.71 14.19 -3.30
C GLU A 68 -8.83 15.52 -2.53
N ALA A 69 -9.98 16.19 -2.64
CA ALA A 69 -10.20 17.48 -2.00
C ALA A 69 -10.10 17.37 -0.47
N ARG A 70 -10.77 16.38 0.12
CA ARG A 70 -10.75 16.18 1.58
C ARG A 70 -9.39 15.74 2.10
N ALA A 71 -8.69 14.86 1.41
CA ALA A 71 -7.35 14.43 1.77
C ALA A 71 -6.39 15.64 1.80
N LYS A 72 -6.42 16.49 0.77
CA LYS A 72 -5.56 17.67 0.69
C LYS A 72 -5.92 18.76 1.70
N LEU A 73 -7.18 18.82 2.14
CA LEU A 73 -7.64 19.70 3.23
C LEU A 73 -7.42 19.12 4.63
N ASN A 74 -6.92 17.89 4.75
CA ASN A 74 -6.85 17.15 6.01
C ASN A 74 -8.21 17.06 6.74
N ASP A 75 -9.30 16.92 5.97
CA ASP A 75 -10.67 16.78 6.51
C ASP A 75 -10.86 15.35 7.06
N PRO A 76 -11.26 15.18 8.35
CA PRO A 76 -11.48 13.87 8.95
C PRO A 76 -12.54 13.01 8.23
N LYS A 77 -13.42 13.61 7.43
CA LYS A 77 -14.40 12.87 6.62
C LYS A 77 -13.77 12.08 5.47
N VAL A 78 -12.49 12.29 5.14
CA VAL A 78 -11.79 11.56 4.07
C VAL A 78 -11.90 10.02 4.22
N GLU A 79 -11.91 9.52 5.46
CA GLU A 79 -12.08 8.10 5.75
C GLU A 79 -13.46 7.59 5.31
N THR A 80 -14.52 8.35 5.60
CA THR A 80 -15.90 8.00 5.19
C THR A 80 -16.08 7.95 3.67
N VAL A 81 -15.29 8.74 2.93
CA VAL A 81 -15.30 8.70 1.46
C VAL A 81 -14.68 7.41 0.96
N LEU A 82 -13.58 6.94 1.58
CA LEU A 82 -13.01 5.63 1.25
C LEU A 82 -14.00 4.50 1.55
N GLU A 83 -14.71 4.52 2.68
CA GLU A 83 -15.76 3.52 2.94
C GLU A 83 -16.83 3.53 1.85
N SER A 84 -17.26 4.71 1.42
CA SER A 84 -18.24 4.86 0.33
C SER A 84 -17.73 4.28 -1.00
N VAL A 85 -16.43 4.38 -1.29
CA VAL A 85 -15.80 3.73 -2.46
C VAL A 85 -15.82 2.20 -2.33
N LEU A 86 -15.59 1.68 -1.13
CA LEU A 86 -15.56 0.24 -0.85
C LEU A 86 -16.96 -0.40 -0.88
N GLU A 87 -18.01 0.39 -0.65
CA GLU A 87 -19.41 -0.03 -0.74
C GLU A 87 -19.96 -0.09 -2.17
N LEU A 88 -19.20 0.35 -3.18
CA LEU A 88 -19.60 0.24 -4.59
C LEU A 88 -19.66 -1.23 -5.03
N GLU A 89 -20.76 -1.65 -5.64
CA GLU A 89 -20.99 -3.05 -6.06
C GLU A 89 -19.89 -3.61 -6.99
N ASN A 90 -19.30 -2.77 -7.83
CA ASN A 90 -18.27 -3.15 -8.81
C ASN A 90 -17.11 -2.16 -8.80
N VAL A 91 -16.46 -1.98 -7.65
CA VAL A 91 -15.28 -1.11 -7.57
C VAL A 91 -14.13 -1.65 -8.44
N GLU A 92 -13.68 -0.84 -9.38
CA GLU A 92 -12.52 -1.17 -10.20
C GLU A 92 -11.23 -1.05 -9.39
N THR A 93 -10.29 -1.96 -9.58
CA THR A 93 -8.97 -1.91 -8.94
C THR A 93 -8.25 -0.60 -9.21
N LYS A 94 -8.45 -0.01 -10.39
CA LYS A 94 -7.85 1.27 -10.78
C LYS A 94 -8.31 2.42 -9.90
N VAL A 95 -9.57 2.41 -9.46
CA VAL A 95 -10.12 3.42 -8.54
C VAL A 95 -9.41 3.35 -7.20
N LEU A 96 -9.23 2.14 -6.67
CA LEU A 96 -8.53 1.91 -5.40
C LEU A 96 -7.04 2.28 -5.49
N GLU A 97 -6.36 1.95 -6.59
CA GLU A 97 -4.99 2.39 -6.86
C GLU A 97 -4.88 3.93 -6.90
N THR A 98 -5.85 4.61 -7.50
CA THR A 98 -5.89 6.08 -7.52
C THR A 98 -6.15 6.66 -6.14
N ILE A 99 -7.09 6.11 -5.36
CA ILE A 99 -7.32 6.52 -3.97
C ILE A 99 -6.05 6.35 -3.12
N ALA A 100 -5.35 5.22 -3.28
CA ALA A 100 -4.09 4.97 -2.59
C ALA A 100 -3.01 6.01 -2.94
N ALA A 101 -2.92 6.41 -4.21
CA ALA A 101 -2.00 7.47 -4.64
C ALA A 101 -2.38 8.83 -4.05
N LEU A 102 -3.66 9.21 -4.14
CA LEU A 102 -4.19 10.48 -3.61
C LEU A 102 -4.00 10.59 -2.09
N ALA A 103 -4.09 9.48 -1.35
CA ALA A 103 -3.89 9.44 0.09
C ALA A 103 -2.47 9.84 0.51
N MET A 104 -1.50 9.71 -0.40
CA MET A 104 -0.08 10.00 -0.14
C MET A 104 0.44 11.19 -0.96
N GLU A 105 -0.42 11.83 -1.77
CA GLU A 105 -0.05 12.96 -2.63
C GLU A 105 -0.03 14.27 -1.82
N PRO A 106 1.13 14.94 -1.68
CA PRO A 106 1.21 16.17 -0.90
C PRO A 106 0.18 17.23 -1.36
N PRO A 107 -0.46 17.95 -0.42
CA PRO A 107 -0.21 17.96 1.03
C PRO A 107 -0.82 16.79 1.82
N ALA A 108 -1.55 15.86 1.18
CA ALA A 108 -2.13 14.71 1.87
C ALA A 108 -1.06 13.71 2.34
N HIS A 109 -1.28 13.14 3.53
CA HIS A 109 -0.45 12.06 4.06
C HIS A 109 -1.25 11.15 4.98
N PHE A 110 -1.91 10.15 4.38
CA PHE A 110 -2.75 9.16 5.07
C PHE A 110 -2.27 7.72 4.78
N PRO A 111 -1.15 7.28 5.39
CA PRO A 111 -0.61 5.93 5.18
C PRO A 111 -1.60 4.80 5.47
N LEU A 112 -2.46 4.96 6.49
CA LEU A 112 -3.47 3.96 6.86
C LEU A 112 -4.55 3.80 5.78
N LEU A 113 -5.03 4.91 5.20
CA LEU A 113 -6.02 4.88 4.13
C LEU A 113 -5.40 4.34 2.83
N CYS A 114 -4.16 4.73 2.54
CA CYS A 114 -3.38 4.18 1.43
C CYS A 114 -3.27 2.65 1.56
N LYS A 115 -2.85 2.16 2.73
CA LYS A 115 -2.74 0.73 3.03
C LYS A 115 -4.08 0.01 2.88
N LYS A 116 -5.16 0.57 3.41
CA LYS A 116 -6.51 -0.01 3.29
C LYS A 116 -6.94 -0.16 1.83
N ALA A 117 -6.80 0.88 1.03
CA ALA A 117 -7.15 0.85 -0.40
C ALA A 117 -6.30 -0.18 -1.18
N LEU A 118 -4.99 -0.24 -0.92
CA LEU A 118 -4.07 -1.18 -1.58
C LEU A 118 -4.38 -2.65 -1.23
N ARG A 119 -4.74 -2.96 0.02
CA ARG A 119 -5.14 -4.33 0.40
C ARG A 119 -6.35 -4.81 -0.39
N VAL A 120 -7.36 -3.95 -0.54
CA VAL A 120 -8.56 -4.29 -1.31
C VAL A 120 -8.20 -4.43 -2.79
N ALA A 121 -7.42 -3.50 -3.34
CA ALA A 121 -6.96 -3.57 -4.73
C ALA A 121 -6.20 -4.87 -5.02
N PHE A 122 -5.27 -5.25 -4.13
CA PHE A 122 -4.51 -6.50 -4.20
C PHE A 122 -5.42 -7.72 -4.17
N SER A 123 -6.38 -7.76 -3.24
CA SER A 123 -7.33 -8.87 -3.13
C SER A 123 -8.19 -9.05 -4.39
N LEU A 124 -8.53 -7.94 -5.07
CA LEU A 124 -9.30 -7.95 -6.31
C LEU A 124 -8.44 -8.40 -7.49
N HIS A 125 -7.19 -7.93 -7.61
CA HIS A 125 -6.24 -8.39 -8.63
C HIS A 125 -6.04 -9.91 -8.56
N LYS A 126 -5.90 -10.47 -7.35
CA LYS A 126 -5.76 -11.92 -7.14
C LYS A 126 -6.99 -12.73 -7.56
N LYS A 127 -8.18 -12.16 -7.49
CA LYS A 127 -9.44 -12.84 -7.85
C LYS A 127 -9.71 -12.84 -9.36
N GLN A 128 -8.96 -12.07 -10.15
CA GLN A 128 -9.15 -12.02 -11.60
C GLN A 128 -8.75 -13.35 -12.25
N PRO A 129 -9.44 -13.79 -13.32
CA PRO A 129 -9.14 -15.06 -14.01
C PRO A 129 -7.69 -15.17 -14.52
N GLN A 130 -7.09 -14.03 -14.84
CA GLN A 130 -5.66 -13.87 -15.12
C GLN A 130 -5.14 -12.81 -14.18
N ALA A 131 -4.48 -13.23 -13.10
CA ALA A 131 -3.91 -12.30 -12.14
C ALA A 131 -2.81 -11.45 -12.81
N ASP A 132 -2.97 -10.13 -12.77
CA ASP A 132 -1.94 -9.18 -13.18
C ASP A 132 -0.82 -9.18 -12.14
N LEU A 133 0.15 -10.10 -12.32
CA LEU A 133 1.28 -10.27 -11.40
C LEU A 133 2.10 -8.99 -11.21
N ALA A 134 2.18 -8.14 -12.25
CA ALA A 134 2.89 -6.87 -12.16
C ALA A 134 2.17 -5.88 -11.24
N ARG A 135 0.84 -5.82 -11.28
CA ARG A 135 0.06 -5.02 -10.33
C ARG A 135 0.04 -5.61 -8.93
N CYS A 136 -0.04 -6.93 -8.80
CA CYS A 136 0.09 -7.61 -7.51
C CYS A 136 1.44 -7.27 -6.86
N SER A 137 2.54 -7.39 -7.61
CA SER A 137 3.89 -7.03 -7.15
C SER A 137 3.97 -5.58 -6.67
N LYS A 138 3.45 -4.63 -7.45
CA LYS A 138 3.40 -3.21 -7.06
C LYS A 138 2.60 -2.97 -5.77
N CYS A 139 1.44 -3.64 -5.62
CA CYS A 139 0.65 -3.52 -4.40
C CYS A 139 1.42 -4.07 -3.19
N VAL A 140 2.01 -5.25 -3.31
CA VAL A 140 2.81 -5.89 -2.26
C VAL A 140 4.01 -5.03 -1.88
N HIS A 141 4.77 -4.50 -2.85
CA HIS A 141 5.86 -3.56 -2.59
C HIS A 141 5.40 -2.37 -1.74
N SER A 142 4.31 -1.70 -2.16
CA SER A 142 3.77 -0.55 -1.43
C SER A 142 3.27 -0.93 -0.04
N LEU A 143 2.61 -2.07 0.12
CA LEU A 143 2.13 -2.57 1.41
C LEU A 143 3.28 -2.86 2.38
N ILE A 144 4.34 -3.52 1.91
CA ILE A 144 5.57 -3.76 2.69
C ILE A 144 6.21 -2.43 3.08
N LYS A 145 6.38 -1.52 2.12
CA LYS A 145 7.00 -0.20 2.37
C LYS A 145 6.22 0.63 3.41
N LEU A 146 4.89 0.54 3.42
CA LEU A 146 4.03 1.26 4.36
C LEU A 146 3.96 0.60 5.75
N SER A 147 4.27 -0.70 5.84
CA SER A 147 4.02 -1.50 7.05
C SER A 147 5.30 -1.90 7.78
N LEU A 148 6.45 -1.85 7.11
CA LEU A 148 7.73 -2.12 7.75
C LEU A 148 8.04 -1.05 8.81
N PRO A 149 8.46 -1.46 10.02
CA PRO A 149 8.87 -0.52 11.04
C PRO A 149 10.08 0.29 10.58
N SER A 150 10.05 1.60 10.78
CA SER A 150 11.15 2.50 10.45
C SER A 150 12.20 2.59 11.57
N GLY A 151 11.88 2.06 12.75
CA GLY A 151 12.78 2.02 13.90
C GLY A 151 12.28 1.12 15.03
N VAL A 152 13.07 1.05 16.11
CA VAL A 152 12.83 0.17 17.27
C VAL A 152 11.46 0.40 17.93
N SER A 153 10.98 1.64 17.98
CA SER A 153 9.72 2.00 18.63
C SER A 153 8.47 1.50 17.91
N GLU A 154 8.60 1.06 16.65
CA GLU A 154 7.49 0.62 15.80
C GLU A 154 7.44 -0.91 15.66
N VAL A 155 8.33 -1.63 16.37
CA VAL A 155 8.41 -3.09 16.32
C VAL A 155 7.31 -3.70 17.18
N GLU A 156 6.18 -4.02 16.55
CA GLU A 156 5.06 -4.71 17.17
C GLU A 156 4.80 -6.06 16.49
N ALA A 157 4.53 -7.10 17.29
CA ALA A 157 4.41 -8.47 16.77
C ALA A 157 3.33 -8.62 15.69
N HIS A 158 2.18 -7.99 15.88
CA HIS A 158 1.08 -8.04 14.91
C HIS A 158 1.42 -7.31 13.59
N VAL A 159 2.24 -6.27 13.65
CA VAL A 159 2.73 -5.55 12.45
C VAL A 159 3.70 -6.44 11.69
N LEU A 160 4.59 -7.14 12.38
CA LEU A 160 5.52 -8.07 11.74
C LEU A 160 4.82 -9.28 11.11
N GLU A 161 3.78 -9.80 11.74
CA GLU A 161 2.94 -10.87 11.17
C GLU A 161 2.25 -10.40 9.89
N GLU A 162 1.64 -9.22 9.92
CA GLU A 162 1.04 -8.62 8.72
C GLU A 162 2.05 -8.44 7.58
N VAL A 163 3.25 -7.93 7.90
CA VAL A 163 4.30 -7.72 6.89
C VAL A 163 4.81 -9.07 6.37
N TRP A 164 4.92 -10.08 7.23
CA TRP A 164 5.34 -11.43 6.85
C TRP A 164 4.43 -12.00 5.76
N ASP A 165 3.11 -11.88 5.91
CA ASP A 165 2.15 -12.34 4.89
C ASP A 165 2.42 -11.69 3.53
N TYR A 166 2.78 -10.40 3.49
CA TYR A 166 3.14 -9.73 2.25
C TYR A 166 4.44 -10.26 1.62
N TYR A 167 5.42 -10.69 2.42
CA TYR A 167 6.61 -11.34 1.90
C TYR A 167 6.33 -12.72 1.33
N GLU A 168 5.43 -13.50 1.95
CA GLU A 168 4.99 -14.78 1.40
C GLU A 168 4.29 -14.60 0.06
N GLU A 169 3.44 -13.58 -0.06
CA GLU A 169 2.82 -13.20 -1.33
C GLU A 169 3.87 -12.79 -2.38
N ALA A 170 4.89 -12.02 -1.98
CA ALA A 170 5.98 -11.65 -2.88
C ALA A 170 6.75 -12.88 -3.41
N LEU A 171 7.09 -13.83 -2.54
CA LEU A 171 7.73 -15.10 -2.92
C LEU A 171 6.84 -15.91 -3.86
N SER A 172 5.53 -15.98 -3.59
CA SER A 172 4.58 -16.66 -4.48
C SER A 172 4.52 -16.04 -5.87
N ILE A 173 4.60 -14.71 -5.97
CA ILE A 173 4.62 -13.99 -7.27
C ILE A 173 5.91 -14.29 -8.03
N ILE A 174 7.07 -14.21 -7.34
CA ILE A 174 8.38 -14.50 -7.94
C ILE A 174 8.43 -15.95 -8.44
N ALA A 175 7.94 -16.91 -7.65
CA ALA A 175 7.92 -18.32 -8.03
C ALA A 175 7.01 -18.60 -9.24
N ALA A 176 5.92 -17.82 -9.41
CA ALA A 176 5.02 -17.96 -10.54
C ALA A 176 5.59 -17.37 -11.86
N ALA A 177 6.52 -16.41 -11.77
CA ALA A 177 7.11 -15.74 -12.93
C ALA A 177 8.59 -15.36 -12.69
N PRO A 178 9.49 -16.35 -12.57
CA PRO A 178 10.88 -16.12 -12.15
C PRO A 178 11.69 -15.29 -13.15
N ASP A 179 11.43 -15.44 -14.45
CA ASP A 179 12.18 -14.73 -15.50
C ASP A 179 11.68 -13.29 -15.75
N ASP A 180 10.46 -12.98 -15.31
CA ASP A 180 9.80 -11.68 -15.53
C ASP A 180 9.88 -10.76 -14.30
N PHE A 181 10.30 -11.27 -13.15
CA PHE A 181 10.39 -10.48 -11.93
C PHE A 181 11.71 -9.68 -11.86
N PRO A 182 11.68 -8.36 -11.61
CA PRO A 182 12.90 -7.56 -11.61
C PRO A 182 13.90 -8.00 -10.51
N GLU A 183 15.13 -8.34 -10.88
CA GLU A 183 16.20 -8.72 -9.93
C GLU A 183 16.41 -7.67 -8.82
N MET A 184 16.29 -6.38 -9.18
CA MET A 184 16.39 -5.28 -8.22
C MET A 184 15.26 -5.25 -7.19
N GLU A 185 14.07 -5.72 -7.54
CA GLU A 185 12.93 -5.83 -6.61
C GLU A 185 13.15 -7.00 -5.65
N THR A 186 13.62 -8.14 -6.14
CA THR A 186 14.05 -9.27 -5.30
C THR A 186 15.12 -8.85 -4.30
N LEU A 187 16.11 -8.09 -4.77
CA LEU A 187 17.17 -7.58 -3.91
C LEU A 187 16.62 -6.60 -2.85
N TRP A 188 15.68 -5.74 -3.21
CA TRP A 188 15.03 -4.83 -2.27
C TRP A 188 14.29 -5.60 -1.16
N LEU A 189 13.49 -6.62 -1.53
CA LEU A 189 12.78 -7.49 -0.58
C LEU A 189 13.75 -8.19 0.37
N LEU A 190 14.79 -8.83 -0.18
CA LEU A 190 15.84 -9.49 0.59
C LEU A 190 16.47 -8.53 1.61
N THR A 191 16.90 -7.35 1.15
CA THR A 191 17.58 -6.37 1.99
C THR A 191 16.68 -5.89 3.13
N ARG A 192 15.39 -5.68 2.84
CA ARG A 192 14.42 -5.25 3.84
C ARG A 192 14.15 -6.34 4.87
N ALA A 193 13.92 -7.59 4.44
CA ALA A 193 13.74 -8.72 5.37
C ALA A 193 14.98 -8.95 6.25
N TRP A 194 16.17 -8.85 5.67
CA TRP A 194 17.43 -8.99 6.41
C TRP A 194 17.58 -7.89 7.47
N ASN A 195 17.34 -6.63 7.10
CA ASN A 195 17.42 -5.51 8.03
C ASN A 195 16.41 -5.63 9.18
N THR A 196 15.21 -6.15 8.92
CA THR A 196 14.24 -6.49 9.97
C THR A 196 14.79 -7.56 10.92
N GLY A 197 15.39 -8.62 10.38
CA GLY A 197 16.05 -9.65 11.19
C GLY A 197 17.19 -9.10 12.06
N ILE A 198 18.04 -8.23 11.51
CA ILE A 198 19.12 -7.55 12.26
C ILE A 198 18.56 -6.63 13.35
N LEU A 199 17.48 -5.90 13.08
CA LEU A 199 16.80 -5.08 14.08
C LEU A 199 16.32 -5.94 15.24
N LEU A 200 15.61 -7.04 14.97
CA LEU A 200 15.09 -7.97 15.98
C LEU A 200 16.22 -8.61 16.78
N TYR A 201 17.32 -8.96 16.11
CA TYR A 201 18.52 -9.47 16.75
C TYR A 201 19.11 -8.46 17.74
N SER A 202 19.16 -7.17 17.37
CA SER A 202 19.63 -6.10 18.26
C SER A 202 18.72 -5.89 19.48
N LEU A 203 17.45 -6.29 19.39
CA LEU A 203 16.46 -6.29 20.46
C LEU A 203 16.44 -7.60 21.27
N ALA A 204 17.42 -8.49 21.04
CA ALA A 204 17.51 -9.82 21.64
C ALA A 204 16.30 -10.74 21.36
N GLN A 205 15.49 -10.42 20.34
CA GLN A 205 14.41 -11.28 19.84
C GLN A 205 14.98 -12.29 18.85
N TYR A 206 15.81 -13.20 19.36
CA TYR A 206 16.60 -14.12 18.54
C TYR A 206 15.75 -15.09 17.69
N PRO A 207 14.64 -15.68 18.19
CA PRO A 207 13.79 -16.55 17.36
C PRO A 207 13.17 -15.81 16.17
N GLU A 208 12.67 -14.60 16.39
CA GLU A 208 12.09 -13.77 15.34
C GLU A 208 13.17 -13.29 14.37
N ALA A 209 14.35 -12.92 14.89
CA ALA A 209 15.49 -12.54 14.07
C ALA A 209 15.91 -13.65 13.10
N GLU A 210 16.01 -14.89 13.58
CA GLU A 210 16.31 -16.06 12.74
C GLU A 210 15.25 -16.25 11.66
N LYS A 211 13.96 -16.17 12.03
CA LYS A 211 12.84 -16.29 11.10
C LYS A 211 12.94 -15.26 9.95
N TRP A 212 13.22 -13.99 10.28
CA TRP A 212 13.34 -12.91 9.29
C TRP A 212 14.63 -12.99 8.45
N CYS A 213 15.75 -13.37 9.05
CA CYS A 213 16.98 -13.61 8.30
C CYS A 213 16.86 -14.83 7.38
N GLY A 214 16.19 -15.90 7.82
CA GLY A 214 15.90 -17.08 7.00
C GLY A 214 14.97 -16.76 5.83
N LEU A 215 13.96 -15.90 6.05
CA LEU A 215 13.14 -15.36 4.97
C LEU A 215 13.99 -14.60 3.96
N ALA A 216 14.91 -13.74 4.40
CA ALA A 216 15.81 -13.02 3.50
C ALA A 216 16.70 -13.98 2.68
N MET A 217 17.23 -15.04 3.31
CA MET A 217 17.99 -16.08 2.62
C MET A 217 17.16 -16.78 1.53
N SER A 218 15.85 -16.90 1.72
CA SER A 218 14.97 -17.54 0.72
C SER A 218 14.93 -16.79 -0.62
N PHE A 219 15.15 -15.47 -0.63
CA PHE A 219 15.20 -14.64 -1.82
C PHE A 219 16.50 -14.77 -2.62
N ILE A 220 17.60 -15.26 -2.01
CA ILE A 220 18.91 -15.35 -2.67
C ILE A 220 18.84 -16.20 -3.93
N ARG A 221 18.12 -17.33 -3.89
CA ARG A 221 17.93 -18.24 -5.03
C ARG A 221 17.23 -17.58 -6.24
N HIS A 222 16.62 -16.42 -6.03
CA HIS A 222 15.90 -15.64 -7.03
C HIS A 222 16.69 -14.43 -7.53
N LEU A 223 17.90 -14.20 -6.98
CA LEU A 223 18.87 -13.28 -7.57
C LEU A 223 19.55 -14.04 -8.70
N GLY A 224 19.55 -13.50 -9.92
CA GLY A 224 20.17 -14.18 -11.06
C GLY A 224 21.69 -14.02 -11.03
N SER A 225 22.15 -12.83 -11.42
CA SER A 225 23.58 -12.51 -11.49
C SER A 225 24.21 -12.24 -10.12
N LEU A 226 23.40 -11.83 -9.15
CA LEU A 226 23.86 -11.44 -7.81
C LEU A 226 23.92 -12.61 -6.81
N GLN A 227 23.42 -13.80 -7.15
CA GLN A 227 23.25 -14.92 -6.22
C GLN A 227 24.52 -15.24 -5.43
N GLU A 228 25.60 -15.60 -6.12
CA GLU A 228 26.83 -16.13 -5.51
C GLU A 228 27.47 -15.15 -4.51
N SER A 229 27.45 -13.86 -4.87
CA SER A 229 27.99 -12.78 -4.03
C SER A 229 27.19 -12.63 -2.74
N TYR A 230 25.86 -12.60 -2.83
CA TYR A 230 24.99 -12.44 -1.67
C TYR A 230 24.94 -13.70 -0.81
N GLU A 231 24.93 -14.88 -1.42
CA GLU A 231 24.98 -16.17 -0.73
C GLU A 231 26.22 -16.27 0.16
N THR A 232 27.39 -15.93 -0.39
CA THR A 232 28.66 -15.97 0.35
C THR A 232 28.67 -14.97 1.52
N GLN A 233 28.23 -13.74 1.29
CA GLN A 233 28.25 -12.68 2.30
C GLN A 233 27.25 -12.94 3.43
N MET A 234 26.03 -13.37 3.10
CA MET A 234 24.95 -13.53 4.08
C MET A 234 25.05 -14.85 4.85
N SER A 235 25.57 -15.93 4.24
CA SER A 235 25.69 -17.23 4.94
C SER A 235 26.61 -17.18 6.15
N GLY A 236 27.71 -16.41 6.07
CA GLY A 236 28.61 -16.21 7.20
C GLY A 236 27.94 -15.50 8.38
N LEU A 237 27.24 -14.40 8.10
CA LEU A 237 26.49 -13.64 9.12
C LEU A 237 25.30 -14.44 9.67
N TYR A 238 24.60 -15.19 8.82
CA TYR A 238 23.49 -16.04 9.24
C TYR A 238 23.95 -17.12 10.23
N SER A 239 25.11 -17.71 9.97
CA SER A 239 25.72 -18.70 10.87
C SER A 239 26.03 -18.11 12.26
N GLU A 240 26.50 -16.85 12.32
CA GLU A 240 26.72 -16.18 13.61
C GLU A 240 25.41 -15.97 14.39
N ILE A 241 24.33 -15.61 13.69
CA ILE A 241 22.99 -15.45 14.31
C ILE A 241 22.52 -16.77 14.91
N LEU A 242 22.68 -17.88 14.19
CA LEU A 242 22.34 -19.22 14.68
C LEU A 242 23.16 -19.62 15.91
N ASP A 243 24.47 -19.38 15.90
CA ASP A 243 25.34 -19.66 17.04
C ASP A 243 24.94 -18.87 18.30
N ARG A 244 24.51 -17.62 18.13
CA ARG A 244 24.03 -16.77 19.24
C ARG A 244 22.68 -17.23 19.77
N LEU A 245 21.75 -17.61 18.89
CA LEU A 245 20.46 -18.20 19.25
C LEU A 245 20.66 -19.46 20.11
N ASP A 246 21.56 -20.36 19.69
CA ASP A 246 21.84 -21.60 20.41
C ASP A 246 22.47 -21.35 21.79
N LYS A 247 23.34 -20.34 21.91
CA LYS A 247 23.88 -19.92 23.21
C LYS A 247 22.78 -19.35 24.11
N ALA A 248 21.89 -18.51 23.59
CA ALA A 248 20.77 -17.95 24.36
C ALA A 248 19.83 -19.06 24.88
N LYS A 249 19.51 -20.04 24.03
CA LYS A 249 18.70 -21.22 24.43
C LYS A 249 19.36 -22.04 25.54
N LYS A 250 20.67 -22.28 25.44
CA LYS A 250 21.41 -23.04 26.47
C LYS A 250 21.45 -22.33 27.82
N ASN A 251 21.54 -21.00 27.83
CA ASN A 251 21.54 -20.23 29.07
C ASN A 251 20.18 -20.27 29.79
N LEU A 252 19.07 -20.21 29.04
CA LEU A 252 17.72 -20.34 29.62
C LEU A 252 17.50 -21.69 30.32
N ILE A 253 18.03 -22.78 29.75
CA ILE A 253 17.92 -24.14 30.32
C ILE A 253 18.77 -24.30 31.60
N MET A 254 19.81 -23.48 31.78
CA MET A 254 20.67 -23.52 32.97
C MET A 254 20.15 -22.67 34.14
N GLU A 255 19.16 -21.79 33.90
CA GLU A 255 18.57 -20.90 34.90
C GLU A 255 17.20 -21.41 35.44
N GLU A 256 16.65 -22.49 34.87
CA GLU A 256 15.50 -23.26 35.41
C GLU A 256 15.93 -24.40 36.35
#